data_AF-F0BHM4-F1
#
_entry.id   AF-F0BHM4-F1
#
_cell.length_a   1.000
_cell.length_b   1.000
_cell.length_c   1.000
_cell.angle_alpha   90.00
_cell.angle_beta   90.00
_cell.angle_gamma   90.00
#
_symmetry.space_group_name_H-M   'P 1'
#
loop_
_entity.id
_entity.type
_entity.pdbx_description
1 polymer ?
#
loop_
_entity_poly.entity_id
_entity_poly.type
_entity_poly.pdbx_seq_one_letter_code
_entity_poly.pdbx_strand_id
1 'polypeptide(L)'
;MPGDTHWHPQLLERTRALLAVIKRDHGLASTGNLGNKLARRGLTNAPLIDAVDLAAENDQPRMRVDTVHQAKGESLDAVLYLANREHVNALLAGVDTEVGRIGYVAVTRARNLLWLGVPANALEELRPALLACGFQEAGAAAPV
;
A
#
# COMPACT_ATOMS: atom_id res chain seq x y z
N MET A 1 8.48 -16.17 15.17
CA MET A 1 9.17 -17.45 14.83
C MET A 1 10.68 -17.22 14.92
N PRO A 2 11.46 -18.00 15.66
CA PRO A 2 12.88 -17.72 15.91
C PRO A 2 13.74 -17.75 14.63
N GLY A 3 14.78 -16.92 14.55
CA GLY A 3 15.43 -16.60 13.28
C GLY A 3 16.42 -17.61 12.76
N ASP A 4 17.25 -18.15 13.63
CA ASP A 4 18.30 -19.11 13.29
C ASP A 4 17.77 -20.51 12.91
N THR A 5 16.59 -20.86 13.44
CA THR A 5 16.06 -22.22 13.46
C THR A 5 14.78 -22.38 12.66
N HIS A 6 14.02 -21.31 12.39
CA HIS A 6 12.76 -21.41 11.64
C HIS A 6 12.78 -20.67 10.31
N TRP A 7 12.81 -19.34 10.31
CA TRP A 7 12.57 -18.61 9.06
C TRP A 7 13.80 -18.57 8.15
N HIS A 8 15.02 -18.50 8.70
CA HIS A 8 16.23 -18.46 7.88
C HIS A 8 16.45 -19.75 7.06
N PRO A 9 16.30 -20.96 7.63
CA PRO A 9 16.36 -22.20 6.84
C PRO A 9 15.34 -22.23 5.69
N GLN A 10 14.09 -21.81 5.95
CA GLN A 10 13.02 -21.76 4.94
C GLN A 10 13.30 -20.73 3.84
N LEU A 11 13.84 -19.56 4.20
CA LEU A 11 14.23 -18.53 3.24
C LEU A 11 15.30 -19.05 2.27
N LEU A 12 16.30 -19.76 2.80
CA LEU A 12 17.39 -20.31 2.00
C LEU A 12 16.89 -21.40 1.04
N GLU A 13 15.98 -22.27 1.49
CA GLU A 13 15.35 -23.29 0.66
C GLU A 13 14.52 -22.67 -0.47
N ARG A 14 13.65 -21.70 -0.15
CA ARG A 14 12.82 -21.00 -1.14
C ARG A 14 13.66 -20.22 -2.16
N THR A 15 14.74 -19.59 -1.71
CA THR A 15 15.67 -18.87 -2.60
C THR A 15 16.35 -19.83 -3.58
N ARG A 16 16.73 -21.05 -3.14
CA ARG A 16 17.27 -22.07 -4.05
C ARG A 16 16.24 -22.51 -5.09
N ALA A 17 15.00 -22.74 -4.67
CA ALA A 17 13.92 -23.10 -5.57
C ALA A 17 13.68 -22.02 -6.64
N LEU A 18 13.63 -20.76 -6.24
CA LEU A 18 13.49 -19.62 -7.15
C LEU A 18 14.65 -19.53 -8.15
N LEU A 19 15.89 -19.67 -7.68
CA LEU A 19 17.06 -19.64 -8.55
C LEU A 19 17.07 -20.81 -9.56
N ALA A 20 16.53 -21.97 -9.18
CA ALA A 20 16.35 -23.09 -10.10
C ALA A 20 15.31 -22.79 -11.19
N VAL A 21 14.22 -22.09 -10.85
CA VAL A 21 13.21 -21.61 -11.80
C VAL A 21 13.82 -20.59 -12.76
N ILE A 22 14.52 -19.58 -12.24
CA ILE A 22 15.18 -18.54 -13.06
C ILE A 22 16.20 -19.17 -14.02
N LYS A 23 16.98 -20.15 -13.56
CA LYS A 23 17.92 -20.87 -14.42
C LYS A 23 17.21 -21.65 -15.52
N ARG A 24 16.08 -22.30 -15.21
CA ARG A 24 15.29 -23.06 -16.17
C ARG A 24 14.67 -22.15 -17.24
N ASP A 25 14.04 -21.06 -16.81
CA ASP A 25 13.17 -20.25 -17.64
C ASP A 25 13.95 -19.18 -18.43
N HIS A 26 15.11 -18.77 -17.90
CA HIS A 26 15.90 -17.66 -18.47
C HIS A 26 17.37 -18.02 -18.75
N GLY A 27 17.81 -19.25 -18.47
CA GLY A 27 19.21 -19.67 -18.69
C GLY A 27 20.22 -18.98 -17.77
N LEU A 28 19.77 -18.19 -16.78
CA LEU A 28 20.63 -17.44 -15.89
C LEU A 28 21.12 -18.35 -14.74
N ALA A 29 22.41 -18.70 -14.77
CA ALA A 29 23.01 -19.54 -13.74
C ALA A 29 23.22 -18.75 -12.43
N SER A 30 22.75 -19.30 -11.31
CA SER A 30 23.15 -18.82 -9.99
C SER A 30 24.65 -18.97 -9.80
N THR A 31 25.31 -17.94 -9.27
CA THR A 31 26.68 -18.07 -8.76
C THR A 31 26.70 -19.11 -7.65
N GLY A 32 27.70 -20.00 -7.62
CA GLY A 32 28.01 -20.77 -6.43
C GLY A 32 28.20 -19.84 -5.22
N ASN A 33 28.03 -20.35 -4.00
CA ASN A 33 28.18 -19.60 -2.73
C ASN A 33 26.93 -18.89 -2.19
N LEU A 34 25.71 -19.30 -2.57
CA LEU A 34 24.48 -18.77 -1.96
C LEU A 34 24.47 -18.91 -0.43
N GLY A 35 24.99 -20.02 0.12
CA GLY A 35 25.10 -20.22 1.57
C GLY A 35 26.03 -19.23 2.27
N ASN A 36 27.05 -18.70 1.58
CA ASN A 36 27.92 -17.66 2.11
C ASN A 36 27.28 -16.28 2.01
N LYS A 37 26.47 -16.04 0.96
CA LYS A 37 25.69 -14.81 0.77
C LYS A 37 24.52 -14.70 1.76
N LEU A 38 23.96 -15.83 2.19
CA LEU A 38 22.90 -15.94 3.20
C LEU A 38 23.41 -16.71 4.43
N ALA A 39 24.50 -16.21 5.00
CA ALA A 39 25.09 -16.81 6.20
C ALA A 39 24.27 -16.43 7.44
N ARG A 40 24.14 -17.37 8.39
CA ARG A 40 23.50 -17.12 9.69
C ARG A 40 24.36 -16.27 10.64
N ARG A 41 25.57 -15.88 10.22
CA ARG A 41 26.54 -15.20 11.07
C ARG A 41 26.06 -13.78 11.35
N GLY A 42 25.82 -13.47 12.62
CA GLY A 42 25.25 -12.19 13.05
C GLY A 42 23.72 -12.13 13.01
N LEU A 43 23.05 -13.24 12.70
CA LEU A 43 21.60 -13.30 12.75
C LEU A 43 21.14 -13.40 14.21
N THR A 44 20.34 -12.43 14.66
CA THR A 44 19.70 -12.48 15.97
C THR A 44 18.62 -13.57 15.97
N ASN A 45 18.46 -14.25 17.11
CA ASN A 45 17.42 -15.27 17.25
C ASN A 45 16.04 -14.62 17.51
N ALA A 46 15.60 -13.79 16.56
CA ALA A 46 14.40 -12.98 16.63
C ALA A 46 13.43 -13.33 15.49
N PRO A 47 12.14 -13.00 15.63
CA PRO A 47 11.17 -13.04 14.55
C PRO A 47 11.63 -12.29 13.29
N LEU A 48 11.26 -12.81 12.10
CA LEU A 48 11.49 -12.09 10.83
C LEU A 48 10.68 -10.79 10.77
N ILE A 49 9.51 -10.82 11.41
CA ILE A 49 8.61 -9.70 11.61
C ILE A 49 8.33 -9.71 13.11
N ASP A 50 8.67 -8.61 13.79
CA ASP A 50 8.31 -8.46 15.19
C ASP A 50 6.79 -8.53 15.33
N ALA A 51 6.31 -9.21 16.37
CA ALA A 51 4.89 -9.18 16.69
C ALA A 51 4.52 -7.70 16.85
N VAL A 52 3.59 -7.22 16.01
CA VAL A 52 3.07 -5.87 16.12
C VAL A 52 2.49 -5.74 17.51
N ASP A 53 3.21 -5.06 18.39
CA ASP A 53 2.65 -4.63 19.65
C ASP A 53 1.60 -3.57 19.31
N LEU A 54 0.34 -3.99 19.31
CA LEU A 54 -0.79 -3.12 19.03
C LEU A 54 -0.89 -1.97 20.05
N ALA A 55 -0.24 -2.10 21.22
CA ALA A 55 -0.20 -1.13 22.30
C ALA A 55 1.10 -0.31 22.38
N ALA A 56 2.16 -0.67 21.66
CA ALA A 56 3.35 0.17 21.58
C ALA A 56 3.10 1.38 20.65
N GLU A 57 3.07 2.56 21.25
CA GLU A 57 3.27 3.83 20.56
C GLU A 57 4.70 3.85 19.98
N ASN A 58 4.90 3.19 18.83
CA ASN A 58 6.07 3.45 18.01
C ASN A 58 5.87 4.79 17.31
N ASP A 59 6.84 5.70 17.45
CA ASP A 59 6.92 7.06 16.90
C ASP A 59 6.80 7.18 15.36
N GLN A 60 6.46 6.10 14.64
CA GLN A 60 6.02 6.17 13.25
C GLN A 60 4.53 5.89 13.18
N PRO A 61 3.70 6.86 12.74
CA PRO A 61 2.27 6.65 12.69
C PRO A 61 1.98 5.48 11.74
N ARG A 62 1.22 4.48 12.24
CA ARG A 62 0.76 3.30 11.49
C ARG A 62 0.08 3.66 10.16
N MET A 63 -0.39 4.90 10.05
CA MET A 63 -0.97 5.50 8.85
C MET A 63 -0.26 6.81 8.58
N ARG A 64 0.39 6.93 7.41
CA ARG A 64 1.00 8.18 6.97
C ARG A 64 -0.11 9.19 6.65
N VAL A 65 -0.10 10.33 7.35
CA VAL A 65 -1.04 11.43 7.15
C VAL A 65 -0.29 12.61 6.59
N ASP A 66 -0.53 12.90 5.32
CA ASP A 66 0.12 13.98 4.59
C ASP A 66 -0.91 14.83 3.85
N THR A 67 -0.50 16.05 3.50
CA THR A 67 -1.22 16.82 2.48
C THR A 67 -0.94 16.22 1.10
N VAL A 68 -1.90 16.32 0.17
CA VAL A 68 -1.76 15.80 -1.21
C VAL A 68 -0.48 16.29 -1.91
N HIS A 69 -0.04 17.51 -1.59
CA HIS A 69 1.18 18.10 -2.12
C HIS A 69 2.45 17.33 -1.73
N GLN A 70 2.51 16.76 -0.51
CA GLN A 70 3.65 15.98 -0.02
C GLN A 70 3.70 14.56 -0.59
N ALA A 71 2.57 14.05 -1.11
CA ALA A 71 2.52 12.76 -1.79
C ALA A 71 2.89 12.84 -3.29
N LYS A 72 3.28 14.02 -3.80
CA LYS A 72 3.57 14.22 -5.23
C LYS A 72 4.80 13.41 -5.67
N GLY A 73 4.62 12.54 -6.67
CA GLY A 73 5.67 11.69 -7.24
C GLY A 73 5.74 10.29 -6.64
N GLU A 74 5.00 10.04 -5.57
CA GLU A 74 4.91 8.72 -4.94
C GLU A 74 3.68 7.95 -5.44
N SER A 75 3.72 6.63 -5.32
CA SER A 75 2.59 5.74 -5.57
C SER A 75 2.37 4.87 -4.32
N LEU A 76 1.17 4.89 -3.78
CA LEU A 76 0.77 4.23 -2.53
C LEU A 76 -0.19 3.07 -2.84
N ASP A 77 -0.10 1.97 -2.11
CA ASP A 77 -1.01 0.83 -2.34
C ASP A 77 -2.48 1.17 -2.10
N ALA A 78 -2.74 1.93 -1.05
CA ALA A 78 -4.05 2.44 -0.71
C ALA A 78 -3.97 3.90 -0.27
N VAL A 79 -4.97 4.71 -0.62
CA VAL A 79 -5.09 6.11 -0.22
C VAL A 79 -6.46 6.37 0.37
N LEU A 80 -6.51 6.94 1.57
CA LEU A 80 -7.71 7.56 2.13
C LEU A 80 -7.61 9.07 1.94
N TYR A 81 -8.38 9.60 0.99
CA TYR A 81 -8.48 11.02 0.72
C TYR A 81 -9.64 11.63 1.51
N LEU A 82 -9.33 12.38 2.56
CA LEU A 82 -10.32 13.11 3.35
C LEU A 82 -10.55 14.48 2.71
N ALA A 83 -11.76 14.73 2.22
CA ALA A 83 -12.12 15.95 1.51
C ALA A 83 -13.26 16.70 2.23
N ASN A 84 -13.27 18.02 2.12
CA ASN A 84 -14.45 18.82 2.49
C ASN A 84 -15.42 18.88 1.30
N ARG A 85 -16.62 19.45 1.49
CA ARG A 85 -17.63 19.57 0.41
C ARG A 85 -17.08 20.24 -0.86
N GLU A 86 -16.32 21.31 -0.70
CA GLU A 86 -15.73 22.06 -1.81
C GLU A 86 -14.75 21.21 -2.63
N HIS A 87 -13.86 20.47 -1.96
CA HIS A 87 -12.89 19.60 -2.59
C HIS A 87 -13.55 18.43 -3.32
N VAL A 88 -14.63 17.85 -2.76
CA VAL A 88 -15.38 16.79 -3.46
C VAL A 88 -16.04 17.34 -4.73
N ASN A 89 -16.69 18.51 -4.64
CA ASN A 89 -17.29 19.16 -5.80
C ASN A 89 -16.25 19.50 -6.87
N ALA A 90 -15.10 20.03 -6.47
CA ALA A 90 -14.02 20.37 -7.39
C ALA A 90 -13.42 19.12 -8.05
N LEU A 91 -13.27 18.01 -7.31
CA LEU A 91 -12.86 16.72 -7.86
C LEU A 91 -13.84 16.23 -8.92
N LEU A 92 -15.15 16.28 -8.63
CA LEU A 92 -16.21 15.88 -9.56
C LEU A 92 -16.29 16.78 -10.80
N ALA A 93 -15.97 18.07 -10.66
CA ALA A 93 -15.94 19.03 -11.75
C ALA A 93 -14.70 18.91 -12.66
N GLY A 94 -13.70 18.10 -12.29
CA GLY A 94 -12.50 17.87 -13.09
C GLY A 94 -11.32 18.77 -12.74
N VAL A 95 -10.37 18.95 -13.68
CA VAL A 95 -9.02 19.50 -13.40
C VAL A 95 -8.81 20.95 -13.84
N ASP A 96 -9.87 21.65 -14.21
CA ASP A 96 -9.78 23.04 -14.69
C ASP A 96 -9.35 23.99 -13.57
N THR A 97 -9.74 23.68 -12.33
CA THR A 97 -9.37 24.44 -11.13
C THR A 97 -8.18 23.84 -10.40
N GLU A 98 -7.49 24.66 -9.60
CA GLU A 98 -6.42 24.18 -8.73
C GLU A 98 -6.92 23.14 -7.72
N VAL A 99 -8.07 23.38 -7.10
CA VAL A 99 -8.71 22.46 -6.15
C VAL A 99 -9.05 21.13 -6.83
N GLY A 100 -9.55 21.18 -8.07
CA GLY A 100 -9.80 19.99 -8.88
C GLY A 100 -8.54 19.19 -9.21
N ARG A 101 -7.43 19.89 -9.53
CA ARG A 101 -6.11 19.24 -9.73
C ARG A 101 -5.59 18.57 -8.46
N ILE A 102 -5.85 19.14 -7.28
CA ILE A 102 -5.52 18.50 -5.99
C ILE A 102 -6.30 17.18 -5.86
N GLY A 103 -7.60 17.18 -6.17
CA GLY A 103 -8.41 15.96 -6.20
C GLY A 103 -7.84 14.91 -7.15
N TYR A 104 -7.52 15.29 -8.39
CA TYR A 104 -6.91 14.40 -9.38
C TYR A 104 -5.57 13.80 -8.91
N VAL A 105 -4.71 14.62 -8.30
CA VAL A 105 -3.47 14.12 -7.71
C VAL A 105 -3.78 13.09 -6.64
N ALA A 106 -4.72 13.34 -5.71
CA ALA A 106 -5.07 12.39 -4.66
C ALA A 106 -5.54 11.03 -5.23
N VAL A 107 -6.38 11.04 -6.27
CA VAL A 107 -6.87 9.83 -6.94
C VAL A 107 -5.73 9.03 -7.57
N THR A 108 -4.83 9.70 -8.30
CA THR A 108 -3.73 9.05 -9.04
C THR A 108 -2.58 8.55 -8.16
N ARG A 109 -2.61 8.80 -6.84
CA ARG A 109 -1.65 8.22 -5.90
C ARG A 109 -1.98 6.78 -5.50
N ALA A 110 -3.24 6.39 -5.57
CA ALA A 110 -3.65 5.03 -5.21
C ALA A 110 -3.34 4.05 -6.34
N ARG A 111 -2.60 2.98 -6.04
CA ARG A 111 -2.35 1.88 -6.97
C ARG A 111 -3.51 0.89 -7.02
N ASN A 112 -3.99 0.47 -5.85
CA ASN A 112 -4.95 -0.62 -5.74
C ASN A 112 -6.29 -0.17 -5.15
N LEU A 113 -6.27 0.78 -4.21
CA LEU A 113 -7.46 1.19 -3.48
C LEU A 113 -7.48 2.70 -3.20
N LEU A 114 -8.57 3.35 -3.59
CA LEU A 114 -8.87 4.73 -3.19
C LEU A 114 -10.14 4.74 -2.34
N TRP A 115 -10.05 5.31 -1.14
CA TRP A 115 -11.20 5.69 -0.34
C TRP A 115 -11.33 7.21 -0.32
N LEU A 116 -12.54 7.70 -0.58
CA LEU A 116 -12.89 9.10 -0.43
C LEU A 116 -13.71 9.28 0.85
N GLY A 117 -13.16 10.00 1.81
CA GLY A 117 -13.89 10.43 3.00
C GLY A 117 -14.68 11.69 2.70
N VAL A 118 -16.01 11.59 2.75
CA VAL A 118 -16.95 12.70 2.54
C VAL A 118 -17.56 13.10 3.89
N PRO A 119 -17.72 14.41 4.18
CA PRO A 119 -18.37 14.86 5.40
C PRO A 119 -19.83 14.38 5.45
N ALA A 120 -20.27 13.86 6.60
CA ALA A 120 -21.62 13.28 6.74
C ALA A 120 -22.74 14.29 6.38
N ASN A 121 -22.54 15.57 6.69
CA ASN A 121 -23.49 16.64 6.38
C ASN A 121 -23.57 17.01 4.88
N ALA A 122 -22.68 16.49 4.04
CA ALA A 122 -22.64 16.70 2.59
C ALA A 122 -22.93 15.41 1.81
N LEU A 123 -23.00 14.27 2.48
CA LEU A 123 -23.07 12.97 1.83
C LEU A 123 -24.37 12.81 1.03
N GLU A 124 -25.52 13.20 1.57
CA GLU A 124 -26.81 13.03 0.88
C GLU A 124 -26.86 13.77 -0.47
N GLU A 125 -26.25 14.97 -0.53
CA GLU A 125 -26.19 15.79 -1.72
C GLU A 125 -25.18 15.25 -2.75
N LEU A 126 -24.01 14.82 -2.28
CA LEU A 126 -22.89 14.40 -3.14
C LEU A 126 -23.00 12.94 -3.62
N ARG A 127 -23.75 12.10 -2.90
CA ARG A 127 -23.88 10.66 -3.16
C ARG A 127 -24.29 10.34 -4.61
N PRO A 128 -25.32 10.94 -5.22
CA PRO A 128 -25.72 10.59 -6.58
C PRO A 128 -24.60 10.85 -7.60
N ALA A 129 -23.88 11.96 -7.46
CA ALA A 129 -22.78 12.32 -8.35
C ALA A 129 -21.59 11.38 -8.19
N LEU A 130 -21.24 11.01 -6.95
CA LEU A 130 -20.17 10.07 -6.66
C LEU A 130 -20.46 8.68 -7.24
N LEU A 131 -21.69 8.17 -7.06
CA LEU A 131 -22.10 6.90 -7.64
C LEU A 131 -22.07 6.94 -9.18
N ALA A 132 -22.51 8.04 -9.79
CA ALA A 132 -22.44 8.22 -11.25
C ALA A 132 -21.00 8.22 -11.79
N CYS A 133 -20.04 8.68 -10.99
CA CYS A 133 -18.61 8.63 -11.31
C CYS A 133 -17.96 7.25 -11.01
N GLY A 134 -18.73 6.26 -10.56
CA GLY A 134 -18.25 4.90 -10.30
C GLY A 134 -17.71 4.65 -8.89
N PHE A 135 -17.86 5.59 -7.96
CA PHE A 135 -17.57 5.31 -6.55
C PHE A 135 -18.56 4.27 -6.00
N GLN A 136 -18.07 3.46 -5.07
CA GLN A 136 -18.87 2.48 -4.33
C GLN A 136 -18.91 2.87 -2.85
N GLU A 137 -20.03 2.59 -2.21
CA GLU A 137 -20.16 2.81 -0.77
C GLU A 137 -19.38 1.75 0.01
N ALA A 138 -18.60 2.18 0.98
CA ALA A 138 -17.90 1.28 1.88
C ALA A 138 -18.93 0.44 2.65
N GLY A 139 -18.86 -0.89 2.52
CA GLY A 139 -19.79 -1.82 3.16
C GLY A 139 -20.96 -2.27 2.28
N ALA A 140 -21.13 -1.73 1.07
CA ALA A 140 -21.96 -2.36 0.05
C ALA A 140 -21.20 -3.57 -0.49
N ALA A 141 -21.84 -4.75 -0.49
CA ALA A 141 -21.26 -5.94 -1.10
C ALA A 141 -20.90 -5.64 -2.56
N ALA A 142 -19.67 -5.94 -2.97
CA ALA A 142 -19.25 -5.77 -4.35
C ALA A 142 -20.21 -6.57 -5.26
N PRO A 143 -20.68 -5.99 -6.39
CA PRO A 143 -21.44 -6.78 -7.35
C PRO A 143 -20.51 -7.88 -7.88
N VAL A 144 -20.99 -9.12 -7.76
CA VAL A 144 -20.33 -10.35 -8.23
C VAL A 144 -20.35 -10.41 -9.74
#